data_AF-A0A354U5W0-F1
#
_entry.id   AF-A0A354U5W0-F1
#
_cell.length_a   1.000
_cell.length_b   1.000
_cell.length_c   1.000
_cell.angle_alpha   90.00
_cell.angle_beta   90.00
_cell.angle_gamma   90.00
#
_symmetry.space_group_name_H-M   'P 1'
#
loop_
_entity.id
_entity.type
_entity.pdbx_description
1 polymer ?
#
loop_
_entity_poly.entity_id
_entity_poly.type
_entity_poly.pdbx_seq_one_letter_code
_entity_poly.pdbx_strand_id
1 'polypeptide(L)'
;FDPEFEVKMTSILRDRAATNSDVRKSLTDPMCIGYFIDNELQFNNIFDGVMKAPADQPAKREFVRGLEAKYKTVDALNKAWNSSFADWNAVAENHKPMKAKEFRNDQLDFLKRFADRYFSLCRKGIKSTAPHRLYLGCRFVGFRQSDIFWSAAAEHCDVISVNSYSYSLANIVTKNFHDKPVLIGEFHFGTYDRGMFSASLCPVYDQNERATAYTRYLQGLLVNPSIVGAHWFQFRDQPLTGRWDGEGYQIGFVDVADTPYPELTRAAREFGENMYQYRMNGKLANSMK
;
A
#
# COMPACT_ATOMS: atom_id res chain seq x y z
N PHE A 1 9.04 16.13 4.33
CA PHE A 1 9.82 17.09 5.15
C PHE A 1 9.40 18.53 4.91
N ASP A 2 8.59 18.80 3.89
CA ASP A 2 7.88 20.07 3.75
C ASP A 2 6.93 20.31 4.96
N PRO A 3 6.98 21.46 5.64
CA PRO A 3 6.02 21.82 6.68
C PRO A 3 4.57 21.81 6.21
N GLU A 4 4.29 22.19 4.96
CA GLU A 4 2.92 22.17 4.42
C GLU A 4 2.38 20.75 4.31
N PHE A 5 3.24 19.80 3.92
CA PHE A 5 2.89 18.38 3.92
C PHE A 5 2.59 17.89 5.34
N GLU A 6 3.39 18.28 6.34
CA GLU A 6 3.12 17.91 7.73
C GLU A 6 1.78 18.45 8.23
N VAL A 7 1.49 19.73 7.97
CA VAL A 7 0.19 20.32 8.33
C VAL A 7 -0.93 19.54 7.68
N LYS A 8 -0.87 19.35 6.35
CA LYS A 8 -1.88 18.62 5.59
C LYS A 8 -2.10 17.19 6.10
N MET A 9 -1.04 16.43 6.34
CA MET A 9 -1.16 15.04 6.77
C MET A 9 -1.65 14.92 8.21
N THR A 10 -1.23 15.82 9.10
CA THR A 10 -1.67 15.78 10.51
C THR A 10 -3.07 16.32 10.72
N SER A 11 -3.63 17.06 9.76
CA SER A 11 -5.03 17.51 9.78
C SER A 11 -5.95 16.77 8.82
N ILE A 12 -5.44 15.83 8.02
CA ILE A 12 -6.15 15.27 6.86
C ILE A 12 -7.56 14.78 7.18
N LEU A 13 -7.73 14.04 8.29
CA LEU A 13 -9.02 13.46 8.67
C LEU A 13 -9.97 14.53 9.23
N ARG A 14 -9.46 15.45 10.05
CA ARG A 14 -10.22 16.60 10.57
C ARG A 14 -10.77 17.46 9.43
N ASP A 15 -9.91 17.81 8.48
CA ASP A 15 -10.26 18.73 7.39
C ASP A 15 -11.25 18.06 6.42
N ARG A 16 -11.11 16.75 6.17
CA ARG A 16 -12.10 15.95 5.43
C ARG A 16 -13.45 15.89 6.17
N ALA A 17 -13.44 15.67 7.48
CA ALA A 17 -14.66 15.66 8.29
C ALA A 17 -15.36 17.03 8.37
N ALA A 18 -14.63 18.13 8.20
CA ALA A 18 -15.21 19.47 8.15
C ALA A 18 -16.09 19.66 6.90
N THR A 19 -15.73 19.01 5.78
CA THR A 19 -16.39 19.21 4.47
C THR A 19 -17.21 18.01 3.98
N ASN A 20 -17.07 16.83 4.59
CA ASN A 20 -17.79 15.62 4.20
C ASN A 20 -18.53 15.00 5.40
N SER A 21 -19.86 14.90 5.29
CA SER A 21 -20.74 14.38 6.35
C SER A 21 -20.52 12.90 6.64
N ASP A 22 -20.19 12.09 5.65
CA ASP A 22 -19.93 10.66 5.81
C ASP A 22 -18.62 10.44 6.57
N VAL A 23 -17.59 11.22 6.24
CA VAL A 23 -16.33 11.21 6.98
C VAL A 23 -16.57 11.65 8.42
N ARG A 24 -17.35 12.72 8.65
CA ARG A 24 -17.70 13.17 10.01
C ARG A 24 -18.41 12.09 10.81
N LYS A 25 -19.40 11.42 10.21
CA LYS A 25 -20.12 10.31 10.83
C LYS A 25 -19.17 9.16 11.16
N SER A 26 -18.26 8.81 10.24
CA SER A 26 -17.33 7.70 10.39
C SER A 26 -16.38 7.83 11.60
N LEU A 27 -16.12 9.05 12.07
CA LEU A 27 -15.23 9.29 13.23
C LEU A 27 -15.72 8.52 14.46
N THR A 28 -17.03 8.48 14.68
CA THR A 28 -17.67 7.87 15.86
C THR A 28 -18.54 6.65 15.54
N ASP A 29 -18.83 6.38 14.27
CA ASP A 29 -19.63 5.24 13.85
C ASP A 29 -18.95 3.89 14.17
N PRO A 30 -19.49 3.03 15.05
CA PRO A 30 -18.88 1.74 15.37
C PRO A 30 -18.68 0.82 14.16
N MET A 31 -19.41 1.03 13.06
CA MET A 31 -19.26 0.26 11.82
C MET A 31 -18.06 0.73 10.96
N CYS A 32 -17.48 1.89 11.26
CA CYS A 32 -16.23 2.30 10.64
C CYS A 32 -15.05 1.61 11.33
N ILE A 33 -14.43 0.65 10.64
CA ILE A 33 -13.30 -0.11 11.18
C ILE A 33 -12.02 0.75 11.25
N GLY A 34 -11.77 1.58 10.24
CA GLY A 34 -10.56 2.38 10.14
C GLY A 34 -10.42 3.16 8.84
N TYR A 35 -9.25 3.74 8.64
CA TYR A 35 -8.93 4.58 7.48
C TYR A 35 -7.65 4.12 6.79
N PHE A 36 -7.72 4.04 5.46
CA PHE A 36 -6.53 4.04 4.61
C PHE A 36 -6.09 5.48 4.33
N ILE A 37 -4.79 5.70 4.19
CA ILE A 37 -4.24 6.96 3.68
C ILE A 37 -3.39 6.63 2.46
N ASP A 38 -3.68 7.32 1.35
CA ASP A 38 -3.09 7.09 0.03
C ASP A 38 -3.32 5.65 -0.49
N ASN A 39 -2.76 5.36 -1.67
CA ASN A 39 -2.84 4.08 -2.34
C ASN A 39 -1.63 3.92 -3.27
N GLU A 40 -0.93 2.80 -3.19
CA GLU A 40 0.05 2.38 -4.20
C GLU A 40 1.18 3.37 -4.52
N LEU A 41 1.68 4.07 -3.50
CA LEU A 41 2.81 4.99 -3.67
C LEU A 41 4.08 4.27 -4.14
N GLN A 42 4.82 4.91 -5.03
CA GLN A 42 6.06 4.41 -5.64
C GLN A 42 7.27 4.56 -4.70
N PHE A 43 7.25 3.89 -3.56
CA PHE A 43 8.28 4.02 -2.51
C PHE A 43 9.71 3.68 -2.97
N ASN A 44 9.85 2.77 -3.93
CA ASN A 44 11.15 2.38 -4.48
C ASN A 44 11.86 3.52 -5.25
N ASN A 45 11.11 4.54 -5.70
CA ASN A 45 11.65 5.63 -6.51
C ASN A 45 11.92 6.90 -5.69
N ILE A 46 11.69 6.89 -4.37
CA ILE A 46 11.79 8.08 -3.52
C ILE A 46 13.20 8.68 -3.57
N PHE A 47 14.23 7.85 -3.39
CA PHE A 47 15.60 8.38 -3.35
C PHE A 47 16.09 8.88 -4.72
N ASP A 48 15.66 8.24 -5.81
CA ASP A 48 15.94 8.73 -7.17
C ASP A 48 15.32 10.12 -7.39
N GLY A 49 14.10 10.34 -6.87
CA GLY A 49 13.46 11.65 -6.85
C GLY A 49 14.24 12.66 -6.03
N VAL A 50 14.70 12.28 -4.84
CA VAL A 50 15.54 13.14 -3.99
C VAL A 50 16.87 13.48 -4.65
N MET A 51 17.50 12.55 -5.36
CA MET A 51 18.76 12.85 -6.06
C MET A 51 18.56 13.86 -7.19
N LYS A 52 17.48 13.77 -7.95
CA LYS A 52 17.15 14.68 -9.06
C LYS A 52 16.56 16.03 -8.62
N ALA A 53 16.18 16.14 -7.35
CA ALA A 53 15.56 17.32 -6.79
C ALA A 53 16.53 18.51 -6.70
N PRO A 54 16.05 19.75 -6.92
CA PRO A 54 16.80 20.96 -6.62
C PRO A 54 17.24 21.03 -5.14
N ALA A 55 18.32 21.76 -4.87
CA ALA A 55 18.92 21.88 -3.53
C ALA A 55 17.95 22.42 -2.47
N ASP A 56 16.99 23.27 -2.84
CA ASP A 56 16.02 23.89 -1.93
C ASP A 56 14.80 23.00 -1.64
N GLN A 57 14.59 21.92 -2.40
CA GLN A 57 13.47 21.01 -2.18
C GLN A 57 13.58 20.35 -0.79
N PRO A 58 12.52 20.32 0.03
CA PRO A 58 12.61 19.90 1.44
C PRO A 58 13.23 18.52 1.67
N ALA A 59 12.98 17.55 0.78
CA ALA A 59 13.55 16.21 0.90
C ALA A 59 15.05 16.18 0.59
N LYS A 60 15.53 16.99 -0.37
CA LYS A 60 16.95 17.15 -0.69
C LYS A 60 17.68 17.81 0.47
N ARG A 61 17.12 18.90 1.01
CA ARG A 61 17.64 19.58 2.21
C ARG A 61 17.75 18.63 3.39
N GLU A 62 16.74 17.81 3.64
CA GLU A 62 16.79 16.84 4.74
C GLU A 62 17.85 15.75 4.53
N PHE A 63 18.06 15.31 3.29
CA PHE A 63 19.14 14.39 2.98
C PHE A 63 20.50 15.01 3.33
N VAL A 64 20.78 16.20 2.80
CA VAL A 64 22.04 16.93 3.04
C VAL A 64 22.23 17.24 4.53
N ARG A 65 21.18 17.69 5.24
CA ARG A 65 21.21 17.93 6.69
C ARG A 65 21.60 16.67 7.47
N GLY A 66 21.12 15.50 7.05
CA GLY A 66 21.51 14.23 7.63
C GLY A 66 23.00 13.91 7.42
N LEU A 67 23.55 14.26 6.26
CA LEU A 67 24.97 14.09 5.94
C LEU A 67 25.84 15.05 6.76
N GLU A 68 25.45 16.33 6.85
CA GLU A 68 26.11 17.33 7.70
C GLU A 68 26.17 16.87 9.16
N ALA A 69 25.04 16.37 9.68
CA ALA A 69 24.96 15.87 11.04
C ALA A 69 25.88 14.66 11.27
N LYS A 70 26.03 13.77 10.28
CA LYS A 70 26.83 12.55 10.36
C LYS A 70 28.34 12.80 10.19
N TYR A 71 28.73 13.50 9.13
CA TYR A 71 30.13 13.67 8.74
C TYR A 71 30.79 14.94 9.31
N LYS A 72 29.99 15.94 9.71
CA LYS A 72 30.42 17.25 10.24
C LYS A 72 31.16 18.14 9.23
N THR A 73 32.05 17.59 8.42
CA THR A 73 32.81 18.31 7.39
C THR A 73 32.64 17.66 6.02
N VAL A 74 32.73 18.46 4.95
CA VAL A 74 32.68 17.95 3.57
C VAL A 74 33.86 17.03 3.25
N ASP A 75 35.03 17.27 3.87
CA ASP A 75 36.21 16.40 3.70
C ASP A 75 35.98 14.98 4.24
N ALA A 76 35.31 14.86 5.38
CA ALA A 76 34.96 13.56 5.94
C ALA A 76 33.96 12.81 5.03
N LEU A 77 32.99 13.53 4.46
CA LEU A 77 32.08 12.97 3.45
C LEU A 77 32.85 12.57 2.18
N ASN A 78 33.74 13.43 1.68
CA ASN A 78 34.53 13.16 0.49
C ASN A 78 35.39 11.89 0.63
N LYS A 79 35.99 11.70 1.81
CA LYS A 79 36.71 10.47 2.15
C LYS A 79 35.79 9.25 2.14
N ALA A 80 34.59 9.35 2.70
CA ALA A 80 33.64 8.24 2.75
C ALA A 80 33.05 7.91 1.37
N TRP A 81 32.75 8.92 0.57
CA TRP A 81 32.08 8.77 -0.73
C TRP A 81 33.05 8.61 -1.90
N ASN A 82 34.36 8.71 -1.66
CA ASN A 82 35.40 8.81 -2.67
C ASN A 82 35.07 9.91 -3.70
N SER A 83 34.83 11.12 -3.20
CA SER A 83 34.43 12.30 -3.96
C SER A 83 35.31 13.51 -3.67
N SER A 84 34.99 14.64 -4.32
CA SER A 84 35.74 15.89 -4.22
C SER A 84 34.82 17.11 -4.26
N PHE A 85 33.74 17.09 -3.46
CA PHE A 85 32.85 18.24 -3.31
C PHE A 85 33.58 19.38 -2.59
N ALA A 86 33.44 20.62 -3.09
CA ALA A 86 34.09 21.78 -2.51
C ALA A 86 33.47 22.19 -1.16
N ASP A 87 32.15 22.06 -1.04
CA ASP A 87 31.37 22.43 0.14
C ASP A 87 30.03 21.66 0.17
N TRP A 88 29.19 21.95 1.17
CA TRP A 88 27.87 21.35 1.29
C TRP A 88 26.88 21.78 0.21
N ASN A 89 27.07 22.97 -0.39
CA ASN A 89 26.25 23.41 -1.53
C ASN A 89 26.52 22.53 -2.74
N ALA A 90 27.78 22.18 -3.02
CA ALA A 90 28.15 21.24 -4.08
C ALA A 90 27.56 19.83 -3.83
N VAL A 91 27.42 19.41 -2.57
CA VAL A 91 26.71 18.17 -2.22
C VAL A 91 25.20 18.30 -2.51
N ALA A 92 24.60 19.45 -2.16
CA ALA A 92 23.19 19.72 -2.40
C ALA A 92 22.84 19.84 -3.89
N GLU A 93 23.72 20.38 -4.72
CA GLU A 93 23.56 20.49 -6.18
C GLU A 93 23.92 19.18 -6.91
N ASN A 94 24.43 18.16 -6.21
CA ASN A 94 24.78 16.90 -6.84
C ASN A 94 23.52 16.08 -7.18
N HIS A 95 23.28 15.88 -8.47
CA HIS A 95 22.17 15.07 -8.98
C HIS A 95 22.55 13.64 -9.39
N LYS A 96 23.79 13.22 -9.12
CA LYS A 96 24.32 11.91 -9.54
C LYS A 96 24.56 11.00 -8.34
N PRO A 97 24.15 9.72 -8.41
CA PRO A 97 24.46 8.77 -7.35
C PRO A 97 25.97 8.48 -7.30
N MET A 98 26.49 8.21 -6.11
CA MET A 98 27.89 7.84 -5.91
C MET A 98 28.06 6.32 -5.88
N LYS A 99 29.24 5.84 -6.28
CA LYS A 99 29.55 4.40 -6.30
C LYS A 99 29.93 3.83 -4.94
N ALA A 100 30.36 4.67 -4.00
CA ALA A 100 30.82 4.26 -2.68
C ALA A 100 29.75 3.50 -1.88
N LYS A 101 30.18 2.57 -1.04
CA LYS A 101 29.28 1.79 -0.18
C LYS A 101 28.60 2.69 0.85
N GLU A 102 29.34 3.67 1.36
CA GLU A 102 28.92 4.64 2.36
C GLU A 102 27.77 5.51 1.83
N PHE A 103 27.81 5.90 0.54
CA PHE A 103 26.69 6.58 -0.11
C PHE A 103 25.40 5.75 -0.05
N ARG A 104 25.49 4.45 -0.33
CA ARG A 104 24.34 3.54 -0.24
C ARG A 104 23.82 3.43 1.19
N ASN A 105 24.71 3.37 2.18
CA ASN A 105 24.31 3.36 3.59
C ASN A 105 23.60 4.66 3.98
N ASP A 106 24.11 5.81 3.53
CA ASP A 106 23.49 7.12 3.79
C ASP A 106 22.14 7.28 3.11
N GLN A 107 21.99 6.74 1.90
CA GLN A 107 20.69 6.59 1.22
C GLN A 107 19.71 5.78 2.07
N LEU A 108 20.12 4.62 2.59
CA LEU A 108 19.27 3.78 3.43
C LEU A 108 18.90 4.49 4.75
N ASP A 109 19.84 5.20 5.37
CA ASP A 109 19.58 5.98 6.59
C ASP A 109 18.58 7.12 6.34
N PHE A 110 18.66 7.79 5.19
CA PHE A 110 17.66 8.77 4.78
C PHE A 110 16.29 8.12 4.54
N LEU A 111 16.23 7.01 3.81
CA LEU A 111 14.98 6.32 3.52
C LEU A 111 14.28 5.84 4.80
N LYS A 112 15.03 5.42 5.83
CA LYS A 112 14.46 5.12 7.17
C LYS A 112 13.76 6.32 7.77
N ARG A 113 14.41 7.49 7.80
CA ARG A 113 13.81 8.74 8.30
C ARG A 113 12.61 9.17 7.46
N PHE A 114 12.68 8.99 6.14
CA PHE A 114 11.59 9.31 5.24
C PHE A 114 10.36 8.43 5.53
N ALA A 115 10.55 7.11 5.61
CA ALA A 115 9.48 6.15 5.87
C ALA A 115 8.82 6.40 7.24
N ASP A 116 9.63 6.51 8.29
CA ASP A 116 9.15 6.84 9.64
C ASP A 116 8.35 8.16 9.66
N ARG A 117 8.88 9.20 9.01
CA ARG A 117 8.20 10.50 8.95
C ARG A 117 6.86 10.42 8.24
N TYR A 118 6.76 9.71 7.12
CA TYR A 118 5.51 9.53 6.40
C TYR A 118 4.47 8.82 7.27
N PHE A 119 4.81 7.65 7.79
CA PHE A 119 3.86 6.83 8.54
C PHE A 119 3.46 7.44 9.89
N SER A 120 4.39 8.10 10.60
CA SER A 120 4.09 8.81 11.86
C SER A 120 3.12 9.98 11.64
N LEU A 121 3.28 10.75 10.57
CA LEU A 121 2.38 11.85 10.23
C LEU A 121 0.97 11.34 9.88
N CYS A 122 0.89 10.28 9.07
CA CYS A 122 -0.37 9.61 8.74
C CYS A 122 -1.09 9.11 10.00
N ARG A 123 -0.37 8.42 10.89
CA ARG A 123 -0.90 7.94 12.18
C ARG A 123 -1.41 9.12 13.01
N LYS A 124 -0.64 10.20 13.14
CA LYS A 124 -1.03 11.39 13.89
C LYS A 124 -2.30 12.03 13.30
N GLY A 125 -2.42 12.09 11.97
CA GLY A 125 -3.60 12.61 11.29
C GLY A 125 -4.89 11.86 11.62
N ILE A 126 -4.82 10.53 11.69
CA ILE A 126 -5.96 9.70 12.10
C ILE A 126 -6.18 9.80 13.60
N LYS A 127 -5.16 9.50 14.41
CA LYS A 127 -5.32 9.28 15.86
C LYS A 127 -5.65 10.56 16.64
N SER A 128 -5.30 11.73 16.13
CA SER A 128 -5.71 13.01 16.72
C SER A 128 -7.20 13.32 16.54
N THR A 129 -7.84 12.76 15.52
CA THR A 129 -9.24 13.06 15.17
C THR A 129 -10.18 11.88 15.48
N ALA A 130 -9.70 10.64 15.29
CA ALA A 130 -10.45 9.40 15.50
C ALA A 130 -9.58 8.38 16.26
N PRO A 131 -9.29 8.61 17.56
CA PRO A 131 -8.32 7.81 18.33
C PRO A 131 -8.68 6.32 18.42
N HIS A 132 -9.98 5.98 18.34
CA HIS A 132 -10.50 4.62 18.44
C HIS A 132 -10.63 3.89 17.09
N ARG A 133 -10.27 4.52 15.97
CA ARG A 133 -10.32 3.91 14.62
C ARG A 133 -8.96 3.37 14.22
N LEU A 134 -8.93 2.27 13.47
CA LEU A 134 -7.67 1.70 13.00
C LEU A 134 -7.01 2.58 11.93
N TYR A 135 -5.69 2.73 11.99
CA TYR A 135 -4.90 3.14 10.84
C TYR A 135 -4.53 1.92 10.01
N LEU A 136 -5.11 1.83 8.81
CA LEU A 136 -5.03 0.69 7.91
C LEU A 136 -3.88 0.80 6.89
N GLY A 137 -2.93 1.71 7.09
CA GLY A 137 -1.77 1.88 6.21
C GLY A 137 -2.08 2.55 4.87
N CYS A 138 -1.27 2.24 3.86
CA CYS A 138 -1.24 2.94 2.57
C CYS A 138 -1.32 2.04 1.33
N ARG A 139 -1.77 0.79 1.49
CA ARG A 139 -2.06 -0.15 0.40
C ARG A 139 -0.87 -0.28 -0.57
N PHE A 140 0.21 -0.88 -0.07
CA PHE A 140 1.42 -1.11 -0.88
C PHE A 140 1.11 -1.89 -2.16
N VAL A 141 1.80 -1.58 -3.26
CA VAL A 141 1.76 -2.41 -4.49
C VAL A 141 2.55 -3.69 -4.23
N GLY A 142 1.84 -4.80 -4.01
CA GLY A 142 2.43 -6.10 -3.79
C GLY A 142 3.42 -6.18 -2.62
N PHE A 143 4.15 -7.30 -2.56
CA PHE A 143 4.98 -7.65 -1.41
C PHE A 143 6.47 -7.29 -1.54
N ARG A 144 6.86 -6.63 -2.64
CA ARG A 144 8.26 -6.32 -2.98
C ARG A 144 8.67 -4.94 -2.50
N GLN A 145 8.45 -4.66 -1.21
CA GLN A 145 8.95 -3.46 -0.56
C GLN A 145 10.21 -3.78 0.27
N SER A 146 11.07 -2.78 0.44
CA SER A 146 12.22 -2.93 1.33
C SER A 146 11.77 -3.03 2.78
N ASP A 147 12.56 -3.71 3.61
CA ASP A 147 12.28 -3.86 5.04
C ASP A 147 12.21 -2.52 5.78
N ILE A 148 12.84 -1.47 5.24
CA ILE A 148 12.72 -0.09 5.76
C ILE A 148 11.25 0.35 5.79
N PHE A 149 10.51 0.14 4.70
CA PHE A 149 9.11 0.54 4.63
C PHE A 149 8.21 -0.43 5.39
N TRP A 150 8.52 -1.73 5.41
CA TRP A 150 7.77 -2.68 6.22
C TRP A 150 7.89 -2.40 7.72
N SER A 151 9.10 -2.14 8.20
CA SER A 151 9.37 -1.82 9.59
C SER A 151 8.70 -0.51 10.01
N ALA A 152 8.81 0.56 9.20
CA ALA A 152 8.12 1.83 9.49
C ALA A 152 6.59 1.69 9.45
N ALA A 153 6.04 0.94 8.48
CA ALA A 153 4.62 0.66 8.44
C ALA A 153 4.19 -0.14 9.68
N ALA A 154 4.99 -1.12 10.12
CA ALA A 154 4.69 -1.89 11.31
C ALA A 154 4.80 -1.07 12.60
N GLU A 155 5.69 -0.09 12.69
CA GLU A 155 5.76 0.76 13.88
C GLU A 155 4.48 1.60 14.06
N HIS A 156 3.91 2.10 12.96
CA HIS A 156 2.86 3.12 13.01
C HIS A 156 1.46 2.63 12.62
N CYS A 157 1.32 1.62 11.76
CA CYS A 157 0.01 1.11 11.36
C CYS A 157 -0.56 0.18 12.44
N ASP A 158 -1.88 0.21 12.59
CA ASP A 158 -2.55 -0.83 13.37
C ASP A 158 -2.71 -2.11 12.50
N VAL A 159 -2.95 -1.93 11.20
CA VAL A 159 -2.99 -3.00 10.19
C VAL A 159 -2.18 -2.56 8.96
N ILE A 160 -1.28 -3.40 8.46
CA ILE A 160 -0.55 -3.15 7.21
C ILE A 160 -1.45 -3.55 6.05
N SER A 161 -1.55 -2.71 5.01
CA SER A 161 -2.33 -3.05 3.82
C SER A 161 -1.49 -3.20 2.57
N VAL A 162 -1.84 -4.19 1.75
CA VAL A 162 -1.17 -4.53 0.50
C VAL A 162 -2.20 -4.84 -0.56
N ASN A 163 -2.08 -4.25 -1.75
CA ASN A 163 -2.84 -4.67 -2.92
C ASN A 163 -2.08 -5.79 -3.62
N SER A 164 -2.76 -6.88 -3.96
CA SER A 164 -2.09 -8.02 -4.58
C SER A 164 -2.95 -8.72 -5.62
N TYR A 165 -2.61 -8.44 -6.87
CA TYR A 165 -3.12 -9.14 -8.04
C TYR A 165 -2.24 -10.37 -8.32
N SER A 166 -2.63 -11.52 -7.76
CA SER A 166 -1.98 -12.81 -7.96
C SER A 166 -3.01 -13.94 -7.84
N TYR A 167 -2.66 -15.15 -8.27
CA TYR A 167 -3.60 -16.29 -8.24
C TYR A 167 -3.71 -16.99 -6.88
N SER A 168 -2.75 -16.76 -5.97
CA SER A 168 -2.74 -17.33 -4.62
C SER A 168 -1.71 -16.61 -3.74
N LEU A 169 -2.02 -16.50 -2.45
CA LEU A 169 -1.15 -15.94 -1.42
C LEU A 169 -0.77 -16.94 -0.32
N ALA A 170 -1.05 -18.23 -0.50
CA ALA A 170 -0.75 -19.26 0.49
C ALA A 170 0.73 -19.31 0.90
N ASN A 171 1.64 -18.98 -0.03
CA ASN A 171 3.08 -19.08 0.18
C ASN A 171 3.77 -17.74 0.43
N ILE A 172 3.04 -16.66 0.73
CA ILE A 172 3.69 -15.39 1.02
C ILE A 172 4.47 -15.46 2.33
N VAL A 173 5.68 -14.89 2.30
CA VAL A 173 6.56 -14.82 3.47
C VAL A 173 6.11 -13.65 4.35
N THR A 174 5.45 -13.95 5.47
CA THR A 174 4.88 -12.92 6.36
C THR A 174 5.79 -12.44 7.46
N LYS A 175 6.95 -13.08 7.66
CA LYS A 175 7.94 -12.65 8.67
C LYS A 175 8.36 -11.18 8.51
N ASN A 176 8.27 -10.65 7.29
CA ASN A 176 8.63 -9.28 6.97
C ASN A 176 7.60 -8.25 7.47
N PHE A 177 6.44 -8.66 7.98
CA PHE A 177 5.41 -7.75 8.49
C PHE A 177 5.53 -7.48 9.99
N HIS A 178 6.63 -7.92 10.63
CA HIS A 178 6.96 -7.56 12.03
C HIS A 178 5.80 -7.83 13.00
N ASP A 179 5.19 -9.01 12.88
CA ASP A 179 4.05 -9.47 13.70
C ASP A 179 2.79 -8.59 13.62
N LYS A 180 2.62 -7.83 12.54
CA LYS A 180 1.39 -7.06 12.29
C LYS A 180 0.34 -7.84 11.52
N PRO A 181 -0.96 -7.58 11.80
CA PRO A 181 -2.02 -8.02 10.93
C PRO A 181 -1.92 -7.33 9.57
N VAL A 182 -2.19 -8.10 8.52
CA VAL A 182 -2.15 -7.66 7.12
C VAL A 182 -3.54 -7.73 6.51
N LEU A 183 -3.94 -6.69 5.79
CA LEU A 183 -5.20 -6.63 5.04
C LEU A 183 -4.90 -6.52 3.54
N ILE A 184 -5.47 -7.41 2.74
CA ILE A 184 -5.38 -7.24 1.29
C ILE A 184 -6.35 -6.15 0.86
N GLY A 185 -5.80 -5.05 0.34
CA GLY A 185 -6.57 -3.88 -0.04
C GLY A 185 -7.31 -4.04 -1.36
N GLU A 186 -6.75 -4.81 -2.29
CA GLU A 186 -7.30 -5.10 -3.62
C GLU A 186 -6.83 -6.47 -4.10
N PHE A 187 -7.75 -7.19 -4.73
CA PHE A 187 -7.50 -8.32 -5.62
C PHE A 187 -8.68 -8.47 -6.56
N HIS A 188 -8.47 -9.11 -7.72
CA HIS A 188 -9.55 -9.53 -8.61
C HIS A 188 -9.12 -10.62 -9.56
N PHE A 189 -10.12 -11.17 -10.25
CA PHE A 189 -9.99 -11.99 -11.43
C PHE A 189 -11.03 -11.51 -12.45
N GLY A 190 -10.72 -11.61 -13.73
CA GLY A 190 -11.62 -11.21 -14.81
C GLY A 190 -11.43 -12.11 -16.02
N THR A 191 -12.41 -12.12 -16.92
CA THR A 191 -12.41 -12.92 -18.14
C THR A 191 -12.88 -12.06 -19.31
N TYR A 192 -12.71 -12.56 -20.53
CA TYR A 192 -13.28 -11.98 -21.76
C TYR A 192 -14.71 -12.46 -22.02
N ASP A 193 -15.17 -13.48 -21.29
CA ASP A 193 -16.55 -13.97 -21.39
C ASP A 193 -17.53 -12.83 -21.09
N ARG A 194 -18.52 -12.59 -21.96
CA ARG A 194 -19.53 -11.51 -21.89
C ARG A 194 -19.07 -10.10 -22.31
N GLY A 195 -18.12 -10.01 -23.24
CA GLY A 195 -18.04 -8.87 -24.16
C GLY A 195 -17.13 -7.71 -23.76
N MET A 196 -16.34 -7.84 -22.71
CA MET A 196 -15.31 -6.88 -22.35
C MET A 196 -14.03 -7.11 -23.18
N PHE A 197 -13.36 -6.04 -23.61
CA PHE A 197 -12.14 -6.13 -24.42
C PHE A 197 -10.86 -6.29 -23.60
N SER A 198 -10.94 -6.15 -22.28
CA SER A 198 -9.85 -6.38 -21.36
C SER A 198 -10.34 -7.17 -20.17
N ALA A 199 -9.67 -8.28 -19.87
CA ALA A 199 -10.13 -9.19 -18.83
C ALA A 199 -9.83 -8.62 -17.44
N SER A 200 -8.55 -8.55 -17.05
CA SER A 200 -8.08 -8.01 -15.77
C SER A 200 -6.55 -8.08 -15.68
N LEU A 201 -5.99 -7.67 -14.53
CA LEU A 201 -4.61 -7.95 -14.14
C LEU A 201 -4.31 -9.44 -13.84
N CYS A 202 -5.35 -10.27 -13.63
CA CYS A 202 -5.25 -11.70 -13.35
C CYS A 202 -6.32 -12.45 -14.16
N PRO A 203 -6.14 -12.59 -15.48
CA PRO A 203 -7.16 -13.15 -16.35
C PRO A 203 -7.41 -14.63 -16.07
N VAL A 204 -8.65 -15.06 -16.21
CA VAL A 204 -9.09 -16.47 -16.14
C VAL A 204 -9.97 -16.79 -17.35
N TYR A 205 -10.23 -18.08 -17.58
CA TYR A 205 -10.89 -18.57 -18.77
C TYR A 205 -12.35 -18.09 -18.87
N ASP A 206 -13.18 -18.35 -17.86
CA ASP A 206 -14.61 -18.02 -17.87
C ASP A 206 -15.12 -17.60 -16.47
N GLN A 207 -16.43 -17.34 -16.34
CA GLN A 207 -17.02 -16.94 -15.05
C GLN A 207 -16.96 -18.02 -13.97
N ASN A 208 -16.94 -19.31 -14.35
CA ASN A 208 -16.81 -20.41 -13.38
C ASN A 208 -15.37 -20.49 -12.85
N GLU A 209 -14.37 -20.33 -13.71
CA GLU A 209 -12.98 -20.22 -13.27
C GLU A 209 -12.77 -18.95 -12.45
N ARG A 210 -13.42 -17.83 -12.79
CA ARG A 210 -13.40 -16.61 -11.98
C ARG A 210 -13.89 -16.82 -10.56
N ALA A 211 -15.00 -17.55 -10.39
CA ALA A 211 -15.53 -17.94 -9.09
C ALA A 211 -14.58 -18.90 -8.36
N THR A 212 -13.99 -19.87 -9.07
CA THR A 212 -13.00 -20.81 -8.50
C THR A 212 -11.74 -20.10 -8.02
N ALA A 213 -11.22 -19.16 -8.83
CA ALA A 213 -10.04 -18.37 -8.52
C ALA A 213 -10.29 -17.45 -7.31
N TYR A 214 -11.47 -16.82 -7.22
CA TYR A 214 -11.90 -16.06 -6.04
C TYR A 214 -11.80 -16.90 -4.77
N THR A 215 -12.41 -18.09 -4.77
CA THR A 215 -12.41 -18.97 -3.60
C THR A 215 -10.99 -19.46 -3.26
N ARG A 216 -10.21 -19.90 -4.25
CA ARG A 216 -8.82 -20.35 -4.05
C ARG A 216 -7.95 -19.25 -3.46
N TYR A 217 -8.08 -18.02 -3.95
CA TYR A 217 -7.30 -16.89 -3.48
C TYR A 217 -7.57 -16.60 -2.00
N LEU A 218 -8.85 -16.52 -1.62
CA LEU A 218 -9.25 -16.24 -0.25
C LEU A 218 -8.94 -17.40 0.72
N GLN A 219 -8.95 -18.64 0.24
CA GLN A 219 -8.43 -19.78 1.01
C GLN A 219 -6.94 -19.65 1.30
N GLY A 220 -6.14 -19.37 0.26
CA GLY A 220 -4.71 -19.14 0.42
C GLY A 220 -4.40 -17.98 1.38
N LEU A 221 -5.30 -17.00 1.45
CA LEU A 221 -5.21 -15.91 2.41
C LEU A 221 -5.52 -16.33 3.84
N LEU A 222 -6.62 -17.03 4.08
CA LEU A 222 -7.06 -17.34 5.44
C LEU A 222 -6.19 -18.39 6.16
N VAL A 223 -5.48 -19.25 5.41
CA VAL A 223 -4.46 -20.13 6.01
C VAL A 223 -3.22 -19.37 6.50
N ASN A 224 -3.05 -18.12 6.06
CA ASN A 224 -1.93 -17.31 6.48
C ASN A 224 -2.23 -16.64 7.84
N PRO A 225 -1.46 -16.91 8.91
CA PRO A 225 -1.75 -16.41 10.25
C PRO A 225 -1.74 -14.88 10.37
N SER A 226 -1.00 -14.17 9.53
CA SER A 226 -0.90 -12.71 9.62
C SER A 226 -2.02 -11.99 8.87
N ILE A 227 -2.71 -12.64 7.93
CA ILE A 227 -3.70 -11.96 7.08
C ILE A 227 -5.09 -12.02 7.72
N VAL A 228 -5.70 -10.86 7.87
CA VAL A 228 -6.98 -10.67 8.59
C VAL A 228 -8.17 -10.36 7.68
N GLY A 229 -7.95 -10.24 6.38
CA GLY A 229 -9.03 -10.02 5.42
C GLY A 229 -8.55 -9.63 4.03
N ALA A 230 -9.50 -9.43 3.13
CA ALA A 230 -9.27 -8.94 1.78
C ALA A 230 -10.48 -8.17 1.24
N HIS A 231 -10.23 -7.17 0.41
CA HIS A 231 -11.26 -6.48 -0.36
C HIS A 231 -11.08 -6.74 -1.85
N TRP A 232 -12.17 -7.14 -2.49
CA TRP A 232 -12.24 -7.28 -3.94
C TRP A 232 -12.25 -5.90 -4.59
N PHE A 233 -11.44 -5.73 -5.62
CA PHE A 233 -11.49 -4.55 -6.49
C PHE A 233 -12.19 -4.96 -7.80
N GLN A 234 -13.44 -4.60 -8.05
CA GLN A 234 -14.28 -3.60 -7.40
C GLN A 234 -15.75 -3.98 -7.55
N PHE A 235 -16.68 -3.12 -7.12
CA PHE A 235 -18.10 -3.47 -7.13
C PHE A 235 -18.67 -3.66 -8.55
N ARG A 236 -18.41 -2.73 -9.46
CA ARG A 236 -18.93 -2.75 -10.84
C ARG A 236 -17.81 -2.94 -11.85
N ASP A 237 -18.11 -3.58 -12.98
CA ASP A 237 -17.22 -3.56 -14.13
C ASP A 237 -16.83 -2.14 -14.52
N GLN A 238 -15.64 -2.04 -15.11
CA GLN A 238 -15.20 -0.77 -15.67
C GLN A 238 -15.94 -0.48 -16.97
N PRO A 239 -16.01 0.79 -17.40
CA PRO A 239 -16.57 1.11 -18.71
C PRO A 239 -15.86 0.34 -19.82
N LEU A 240 -16.62 -0.20 -20.78
CA LEU A 240 -16.08 -0.91 -21.94
C LEU A 240 -15.05 -0.07 -22.72
N THR A 241 -15.26 1.24 -22.76
CA THR A 241 -14.39 2.23 -23.41
C THR A 241 -13.25 2.75 -22.52
N GLY A 242 -13.07 2.14 -21.34
CA GLY A 242 -12.08 2.55 -20.35
C GLY A 242 -12.57 3.63 -19.38
N ARG A 243 -12.02 3.61 -18.16
CA ARG A 243 -12.11 4.71 -17.18
C ARG A 243 -11.16 5.85 -17.57
N TRP A 244 -11.00 6.84 -16.69
CA TRP A 244 -10.22 8.06 -16.95
C TRP A 244 -8.76 7.86 -17.39
N ASP A 245 -8.15 6.70 -17.13
CA ASP A 245 -6.80 6.31 -17.58
C ASP A 245 -6.79 5.21 -18.67
N GLY A 246 -7.96 4.88 -19.22
CA GLY A 246 -8.13 3.88 -20.27
C GLY A 246 -8.33 2.44 -19.78
N GLU A 247 -8.27 2.16 -18.48
CA GLU A 247 -8.49 0.81 -17.95
C GLU A 247 -9.97 0.39 -18.07
N GLY A 248 -10.24 -0.76 -18.69
CA GLY A 248 -11.60 -1.24 -19.03
C GLY A 248 -11.77 -2.73 -18.76
N TYR A 249 -11.57 -3.16 -17.51
CA TYR A 249 -11.60 -4.54 -17.06
C TYR A 249 -13.00 -5.08 -16.68
N GLN A 250 -13.19 -6.40 -16.88
CA GLN A 250 -14.32 -7.15 -16.35
C GLN A 250 -14.05 -7.68 -14.92
N ILE A 251 -14.11 -6.78 -13.95
CA ILE A 251 -13.71 -7.05 -12.56
C ILE A 251 -14.81 -6.70 -11.55
N GLY A 252 -16.03 -6.45 -11.99
CA GLY A 252 -17.19 -6.18 -11.15
C GLY A 252 -17.79 -7.44 -10.52
N PHE A 253 -18.36 -7.27 -9.32
CA PHE A 253 -19.41 -8.16 -8.82
C PHE A 253 -20.71 -8.02 -9.61
N VAL A 254 -20.93 -6.86 -10.20
CA VAL A 254 -22.02 -6.55 -11.14
C VAL A 254 -21.46 -5.99 -12.44
N ASP A 255 -22.17 -6.20 -13.55
CA ASP A 255 -21.83 -5.62 -14.85
C ASP A 255 -22.24 -4.13 -14.95
N VAL A 256 -22.00 -3.53 -16.12
CA VAL A 256 -22.36 -2.12 -16.40
C VAL A 256 -23.86 -1.85 -16.31
N ALA A 257 -24.72 -2.86 -16.45
CA ALA A 257 -26.17 -2.78 -16.33
C ALA A 257 -26.67 -3.07 -14.90
N ASP A 258 -25.76 -3.17 -13.91
CA ASP A 258 -26.08 -3.52 -12.52
C ASP A 258 -26.59 -4.96 -12.35
N THR A 259 -26.28 -5.85 -13.30
CA THR A 259 -26.64 -7.26 -13.21
C THR A 259 -25.53 -8.03 -12.49
N PRO A 260 -25.82 -8.72 -11.38
CA PRO A 260 -24.82 -9.50 -10.67
C PRO A 260 -24.27 -10.67 -11.48
N TYR A 261 -22.98 -10.96 -11.33
CA TYR A 261 -22.37 -12.20 -11.81
C TYR A 261 -22.76 -13.37 -10.89
N PRO A 262 -23.63 -14.29 -11.33
CA PRO A 262 -24.20 -15.31 -10.44
C PRO A 262 -23.16 -16.31 -9.94
N GLU A 263 -22.12 -16.60 -10.72
CA GLU A 263 -21.01 -17.49 -10.34
C GLU A 263 -20.20 -16.87 -9.19
N LEU A 264 -19.79 -15.62 -9.34
CA LEU A 264 -18.97 -14.89 -8.37
C LEU A 264 -19.75 -14.61 -7.07
N THR A 265 -21.01 -14.19 -7.16
CA THR A 265 -21.85 -13.92 -5.98
C THR A 265 -22.17 -15.18 -5.17
N ARG A 266 -22.41 -16.33 -5.83
CA ARG A 266 -22.55 -17.61 -5.12
C ARG A 266 -21.27 -18.01 -4.40
N ALA A 267 -20.12 -17.92 -5.06
CA ALA A 267 -18.83 -18.22 -4.44
C ALA A 267 -18.52 -17.31 -3.25
N ALA A 268 -18.82 -16.01 -3.37
CA ALA A 268 -18.66 -15.05 -2.27
C ALA A 268 -19.55 -15.38 -1.06
N ARG A 269 -20.81 -15.76 -1.31
CA ARG A 269 -21.72 -16.19 -0.25
C ARG A 269 -21.23 -17.45 0.45
N GLU A 270 -20.90 -18.49 -0.33
CA GLU A 270 -20.41 -19.75 0.20
C GLU A 270 -19.13 -19.57 1.01
N PHE A 271 -18.16 -18.82 0.49
CA PHE A 271 -16.94 -18.51 1.22
C PHE A 271 -17.23 -17.73 2.51
N GLY A 272 -18.05 -16.67 2.43
CA GLY A 272 -18.36 -15.80 3.55
C GLY A 272 -19.07 -16.52 4.70
N GLU A 273 -20.00 -17.44 4.41
CA GLU A 273 -20.69 -18.27 5.41
C GLU A 273 -19.73 -19.22 6.15
N ASN A 274 -18.56 -19.53 5.56
CA ASN A 274 -17.61 -20.52 6.08
C ASN A 274 -16.26 -19.94 6.55
N MET A 275 -16.01 -18.63 6.35
CA MET A 275 -14.68 -18.04 6.52
C MET A 275 -14.10 -18.19 7.94
N TYR A 276 -14.93 -18.02 8.98
CA TYR A 276 -14.47 -18.14 10.37
C TYR A 276 -14.08 -19.58 10.72
N GLN A 277 -14.89 -20.56 10.31
CA GLN A 277 -14.59 -21.98 10.54
C GLN A 277 -13.32 -22.39 9.79
N TYR A 278 -13.16 -21.91 8.55
CA TYR A 278 -11.94 -22.15 7.78
C TYR A 278 -10.69 -21.61 8.50
N ARG A 279 -10.77 -20.36 8.98
CA ARG A 279 -9.70 -19.70 9.71
C ARG A 279 -9.31 -20.46 10.99
N MET A 280 -10.28 -20.93 11.77
CA MET A 280 -10.04 -21.63 13.03
C MET A 280 -9.45 -23.03 12.84
N ASN A 281 -9.84 -23.74 11.76
CA ASN A 281 -9.50 -25.15 11.57
C ASN A 281 -8.31 -25.37 10.62
N GLY A 282 -7.92 -24.36 9.83
CA GLY A 282 -6.92 -24.49 8.76
C GLY A 282 -7.37 -25.43 7.62
N LYS A 283 -8.65 -25.83 7.61
CA LYS A 283 -9.29 -26.72 6.65
C LYS A 283 -10.74 -26.25 6.47
N LEU A 284 -11.28 -26.35 5.26
CA LEU A 284 -12.72 -26.17 5.06
C LEU A 284 -13.42 -27.41 5.61
N ALA A 285 -14.45 -27.20 6.44
CA ALA A 285 -15.33 -28.28 6.85
C ALA A 285 -16.19 -28.79 5.67
N ASN A 286 -16.41 -27.95 4.64
CA ASN A 286 -17.00 -28.36 3.37
C ASN A 286 -15.90 -28.71 2.38
N SER A 287 -15.82 -29.98 1.96
CA SER A 287 -15.08 -30.35 0.77
C SER A 287 -15.68 -29.56 -0.41
N MET A 288 -14.90 -28.67 -1.03
CA MET A 288 -15.34 -28.01 -2.25
C MET A 288 -15.66 -29.07 -3.31
N LYS A 289 -16.74 -28.84 -4.07
CA LYS A 289 -17.11 -29.65 -5.23
C LYS A 289 -16.06 -29.59 -6.32
#